data_AF-X1K8Z0-F1
#
_entry.id   AF-X1K8Z0-F1
#
_cell.length_a   1.000
_cell.length_b   1.000
_cell.length_c   1.000
_cell.angle_alpha   90.00
_cell.angle_beta   90.00
_cell.angle_gamma   90.00
#
_symmetry.space_group_name_H-M   'P 1'
#
loop_
_entity.id
_entity.type
_entity.pdbx_description
1 polymer ?
#
loop_
_entity_poly.entity_id
_entity_poly.type
_entity_poly.pdbx_seq_one_letter_code
_entity_poly.pdbx_strand_id
1 'polypeptide(L)'
;GLAAVKNVGEKAIKSIIEEHKGNSNFTSLLDFCQRVDLRVVNKRVVESLIKCGGFDSIGVRRSQLLAVLDVSLKSGQEYQKSKRNGQISLFDLFEKNNSGKNSSNYQDRLPDISEFSKNELLAMEKEMLGLYISYHPLNDYKERLKKIVTSTSIELSNFSDRSRVVLVGVINNFKRKSTKNGNLMAFITLEDLEGTVEIVTFPKVYEKCKEIIKKDEIVTIEGQLDVAEGKTKIIAEKISLLEKYLKNKKLTSKTKEKSR
;
A
#
# COMPACT_ATOMS: atom_id res chain seq x y z
N GLY A 1 2.29 8.29 -7.31
CA GLY A 1 2.02 9.74 -7.16
C GLY A 1 1.13 9.99 -5.96
N LEU A 2 1.11 11.22 -5.40
CA LEU A 2 0.43 11.53 -4.13
C LEU A 2 -1.08 11.22 -4.11
N ALA A 3 -1.74 11.19 -5.27
CA ALA A 3 -3.15 10.83 -5.40
C ALA A 3 -3.49 9.38 -5.01
N ALA A 4 -2.49 8.49 -5.01
CA ALA A 4 -2.68 7.10 -4.59
C ALA A 4 -2.66 6.93 -3.06
N VAL A 5 -2.26 7.97 -2.31
CA VAL A 5 -2.14 7.89 -0.86
C VAL A 5 -3.50 8.15 -0.22
N LYS A 6 -4.00 7.17 0.53
CA LYS A 6 -5.23 7.26 1.31
C LYS A 6 -5.19 8.50 2.21
N ASN A 7 -6.33 9.16 2.35
CA ASN A 7 -6.52 10.40 3.12
C ASN A 7 -5.87 11.67 2.54
N VAL A 8 -5.13 11.59 1.44
CA VAL A 8 -4.51 12.77 0.81
C VAL A 8 -5.44 13.31 -0.29
N GLY A 9 -6.18 14.37 0.03
CA GLY A 9 -7.11 15.01 -0.90
C GLY A 9 -6.44 15.93 -1.92
N GLU A 10 -7.12 16.22 -3.02
CA GLU A 10 -6.61 17.05 -4.13
C GLU A 10 -6.07 18.42 -3.68
N LYS A 11 -6.74 19.08 -2.71
CA LYS A 11 -6.28 20.37 -2.15
C LYS A 11 -4.93 20.25 -1.43
N ALA A 12 -4.72 19.16 -0.68
CA ALA A 12 -3.45 18.91 -0.02
C ALA A 12 -2.34 18.64 -1.05
N ILE A 13 -2.64 17.85 -2.08
CA ILE A 13 -1.71 17.55 -3.18
C ILE A 13 -1.28 18.84 -3.88
N LYS A 14 -2.23 19.70 -4.25
CA LYS A 14 -1.95 20.99 -4.88
C LYS A 14 -1.05 21.85 -4.01
N SER A 15 -1.39 22.00 -2.72
CA SER A 15 -0.58 22.78 -1.78
C SER A 15 0.86 22.27 -1.68
N ILE A 16 1.07 20.95 -1.59
CA ILE A 16 2.40 20.36 -1.50
C ILE A 16 3.20 20.58 -2.80
N ILE A 17 2.56 20.38 -3.96
CA ILE A 17 3.22 20.53 -5.27
C ILE A 17 3.57 21.98 -5.56
N GLU A 18 2.66 22.92 -5.28
CA GLU A 18 2.89 24.36 -5.48
C GLU A 18 4.06 24.84 -4.62
N GLU A 19 4.08 24.44 -3.35
CA GLU A 19 5.18 24.76 -2.42
C GLU A 19 6.51 24.16 -2.90
N HIS A 20 6.50 22.93 -3.41
CA HIS A 20 7.72 22.28 -3.91
C HIS A 20 8.24 22.88 -5.22
N LYS A 21 7.35 23.29 -6.15
CA LYS A 21 7.76 23.90 -7.42
C LYS A 21 8.41 25.28 -7.26
N GLY A 22 7.98 26.03 -6.25
CA GLY A 22 8.47 27.39 -6.00
C GLY A 22 9.73 27.46 -5.15
N ASN A 23 10.13 26.37 -4.49
CA ASN A 23 11.14 26.37 -3.43
C ASN A 23 12.03 25.12 -3.48
N SER A 24 12.97 25.03 -2.55
CA SER A 24 13.90 23.90 -2.42
C SER A 24 13.21 22.62 -1.89
N ASN A 25 13.91 21.49 -1.97
CA ASN A 25 13.46 20.22 -1.39
C ASN A 25 13.18 20.38 0.11
N PHE A 26 12.20 19.62 0.62
CA PHE A 26 11.97 19.55 2.06
C PHE A 26 13.13 18.85 2.75
N THR A 27 13.68 19.45 3.80
CA THR A 27 14.84 18.90 4.52
C THR A 27 14.49 18.14 5.79
N SER A 28 13.33 18.43 6.39
CA SER A 28 12.84 17.80 7.61
C SER A 28 11.31 17.81 7.67
N LEU A 29 10.73 17.07 8.61
CA LEU A 29 9.29 17.13 8.86
C LEU A 29 8.84 18.53 9.33
N LEU A 30 9.68 19.20 10.12
CA LEU A 30 9.39 20.56 10.58
C LEU A 30 9.41 21.55 9.41
N ASP A 31 10.41 21.48 8.54
CA ASP A 31 10.49 22.31 7.32
C ASP A 31 9.23 22.11 6.45
N PHE A 32 8.82 20.86 6.24
CA PHE A 32 7.57 20.54 5.56
C PHE A 32 6.36 21.20 6.24
N CYS A 33 6.20 21.05 7.56
CA CYS A 33 5.09 21.65 8.30
C CYS A 33 5.10 23.19 8.32
N GLN A 34 6.26 23.83 8.27
CA GLN A 34 6.37 25.29 8.23
C GLN A 34 5.95 25.87 6.88
N ARG A 35 6.14 25.11 5.80
CA ARG A 35 5.99 25.58 4.42
C ARG A 35 4.62 25.28 3.81
N VAL A 36 4.06 24.10 4.04
CA VAL A 36 2.77 23.69 3.43
C VAL A 36 1.56 24.31 4.16
N ASP A 37 0.41 24.40 3.47
CA ASP A 37 -0.83 24.88 4.10
C ASP A 37 -1.44 23.82 5.03
N LEU A 38 -1.18 23.95 6.34
CA LEU A 38 -1.65 23.01 7.36
C LEU A 38 -3.19 22.99 7.55
N ARG A 39 -3.93 23.90 6.92
CA ARG A 39 -5.41 23.84 6.89
C ARG A 39 -5.89 22.71 5.99
N VAL A 40 -5.16 22.41 4.91
CA VAL A 40 -5.46 21.31 3.99
C VAL A 40 -4.55 20.11 4.20
N VAL A 41 -3.30 20.33 4.63
CA VAL A 41 -2.33 19.29 5.03
C VAL A 41 -2.40 19.07 6.54
N ASN A 42 -3.50 18.47 7.00
CA ASN A 42 -3.72 18.20 8.43
C ASN A 42 -2.94 16.97 8.93
N LYS A 43 -3.02 16.68 10.24
CA LYS A 43 -2.34 15.53 10.87
C LYS A 43 -2.53 14.22 10.13
N ARG A 44 -3.77 13.93 9.70
CA ARG A 44 -4.11 12.69 9.00
C ARG A 44 -3.39 12.58 7.65
N VAL A 45 -3.25 13.70 6.93
CA VAL A 45 -2.49 13.75 5.67
C VAL A 45 -1.02 13.48 5.92
N VAL A 46 -0.41 14.17 6.88
CA VAL A 46 1.02 14.02 7.19
C VAL A 46 1.33 12.60 7.68
N GLU A 47 0.50 12.05 8.56
CA GLU A 47 0.62 10.67 9.02
C GLU A 47 0.55 9.67 7.86
N SER A 48 -0.37 9.87 6.92
CA SER A 48 -0.48 9.03 5.73
C SER A 48 0.75 9.11 4.83
N LEU A 49 1.31 10.31 4.65
CA LEU A 49 2.56 10.51 3.90
C LEU A 49 3.75 9.83 4.59
N ILE A 50 3.86 9.93 5.91
CA ILE A 50 4.88 9.21 6.69
C ILE A 50 4.72 7.71 6.49
N LYS A 51 3.52 7.17 6.74
CA LYS A 51 3.23 5.73 6.63
C LYS A 51 3.46 5.16 5.23
N CYS A 52 3.21 5.94 4.17
CA CYS A 52 3.45 5.50 2.79
C CYS A 52 4.89 5.74 2.28
N GLY A 53 5.78 6.33 3.08
CA GLY A 53 7.17 6.59 2.68
C GLY A 53 7.42 7.86 1.89
N GLY A 54 6.48 8.82 1.94
CA GLY A 54 6.65 10.13 1.33
C GLY A 54 7.80 10.95 1.90
N PHE A 55 8.38 10.55 3.04
CA PHE A 55 9.52 11.17 3.69
C PHE A 55 10.79 10.30 3.69
N ASP A 56 10.82 9.17 2.97
CA ASP A 56 11.98 8.26 3.03
C ASP A 56 13.25 8.92 2.43
N SER A 57 13.10 9.97 1.60
CA SER A 57 14.21 10.73 1.00
C SER A 57 14.98 11.63 1.96
N ILE A 58 14.41 12.00 3.11
CA ILE A 58 15.11 12.81 4.13
C ILE A 58 16.00 11.95 5.05
N GLY A 59 16.04 10.62 4.85
CA GLY A 59 16.99 9.73 5.52
C GLY A 59 16.70 9.44 7.00
N VAL A 60 15.46 9.62 7.43
CA VAL A 60 15.02 9.43 8.82
C VAL A 60 14.08 8.24 8.96
N ARG A 61 14.00 7.67 10.17
CA ARG A 61 13.14 6.52 10.43
C ARG A 61 11.66 6.92 10.51
N ARG A 62 10.78 6.05 10.01
CA ARG A 62 9.33 6.27 10.03
C ARG A 62 8.80 6.31 11.46
N SER A 63 9.34 5.48 12.34
CA SER A 63 9.10 5.51 13.80
C SER A 63 9.41 6.88 14.41
N GLN A 64 10.57 7.45 14.09
CA GLN A 64 10.98 8.77 14.59
C GLN A 64 10.03 9.87 14.12
N LEU A 65 9.67 9.86 12.83
CA LEU A 65 8.71 10.83 12.27
C LEU A 65 7.35 10.77 12.94
N LEU A 66 6.81 9.56 13.17
CA LEU A 66 5.54 9.40 13.85
C LEU A 66 5.61 9.87 15.31
N ALA A 67 6.74 9.64 15.99
CA ALA A 67 6.92 10.07 17.37
C ALA A 67 6.93 11.60 17.53
N VAL A 68 7.45 12.34 16.53
CA VAL A 68 7.55 13.81 16.58
C VAL A 68 6.44 14.52 15.79
N LEU A 69 5.49 13.77 15.20
CA LEU A 69 4.46 14.32 14.31
C LEU A 69 3.64 15.44 14.96
N ASP A 70 3.11 15.19 16.16
CA ASP A 70 2.26 16.16 16.87
C ASP A 70 3.02 17.43 17.23
N VAL A 71 4.26 17.29 17.68
CA VAL A 71 5.14 18.42 18.02
C VAL A 71 5.47 19.23 16.77
N SER A 72 5.85 18.55 15.68
CA SER A 72 6.23 19.20 14.41
C SER A 72 5.07 19.98 13.80
N LEU A 73 3.86 19.42 13.83
CA LEU A 73 2.65 20.11 13.37
C LEU A 73 2.34 21.34 14.21
N LYS A 74 2.41 21.23 15.54
CA LYS A 74 2.17 22.36 16.45
C LYS A 74 3.18 23.48 16.20
N SER A 75 4.46 23.15 16.12
CA SER A 75 5.52 24.12 15.84
C SER A 75 5.37 24.77 14.46
N GLY A 76 4.98 24.02 13.43
CA GLY A 76 4.66 24.57 12.11
C GLY A 76 3.48 25.56 12.14
N GLN A 77 2.40 25.23 12.88
CA GLN A 77 1.25 26.11 13.04
C GLN A 77 1.61 27.41 13.76
N GLU A 78 2.38 27.32 14.85
CA GLU A 78 2.88 28.48 15.61
C GLU A 78 3.76 29.38 14.73
N TYR A 79 4.69 28.78 13.97
CA TYR A 79 5.54 29.51 13.02
C TYR A 79 4.71 30.29 11.99
N GLN A 80 3.76 29.62 11.33
CA GLN A 80 2.93 30.27 10.32
C GLN A 80 2.04 31.37 10.93
N LYS A 81 1.61 31.23 12.19
CA LYS A 81 0.84 32.26 12.91
C LYS A 81 1.69 33.48 13.20
N SER A 82 2.90 33.30 13.73
CA SER A 82 3.84 34.39 14.01
C SER A 82 4.21 35.16 12.75
N LYS A 83 4.52 34.44 11.66
CA LYS A 83 4.83 35.01 10.35
C LYS A 83 3.69 35.87 9.79
N ARG A 84 2.43 35.42 9.92
CA ARG A 84 1.25 36.21 9.51
C ARG A 84 1.03 37.47 10.35
N ASN A 85 1.37 37.41 11.63
CA ASN A 85 1.19 38.52 12.56
C ASN A 85 2.32 39.57 12.47
N GLY A 86 3.28 39.40 11.54
CA GLY A 86 4.45 40.29 11.43
C GLY A 86 5.41 40.18 12.61
N GLN A 87 5.18 39.23 13.51
CA GLN A 87 6.05 38.97 14.65
C GLN A 87 7.15 38.03 14.16
N ILE A 88 8.35 38.57 13.98
CA ILE A 88 9.54 37.75 13.73
C ILE A 88 9.62 36.77 14.91
N SER A 89 9.43 35.48 14.62
CA SER A 89 9.53 34.45 15.63
C SER A 89 10.92 34.56 16.24
N LEU A 90 11.06 34.45 17.57
CA LEU A 90 12.38 34.36 18.21
C LEU A 90 13.21 33.24 17.56
N PHE A 91 12.56 32.23 16.99
CA PHE A 91 13.18 31.18 16.17
C PHE A 91 13.88 31.70 14.90
N ASP A 92 13.27 32.63 14.15
CA ASP A 92 13.89 33.24 12.95
C ASP A 92 15.13 34.08 13.34
N LEU A 93 15.12 34.70 14.53
CA LEU A 93 16.27 35.43 15.08
C LEU A 93 17.40 34.48 15.53
N PHE A 94 17.06 33.28 16.03
CA PHE A 94 18.03 32.25 16.39
C PHE A 94 18.66 31.57 15.17
N GLU A 95 17.93 31.39 14.06
CA GLU A 95 18.52 30.87 12.82
C GLU A 95 19.39 31.92 12.09
N LYS A 96 18.97 33.20 12.06
CA LYS A 96 19.77 34.27 11.45
C LYS A 96 21.07 34.58 12.20
N ASN A 97 21.11 34.39 13.52
CA ASN A 97 22.33 34.63 14.31
C ASN A 97 23.32 33.45 14.30
N ASN A 98 22.94 32.29 13.77
CA ASN A 98 23.78 31.09 13.68
C ASN A 98 24.25 30.81 12.24
N SER A 99 24.50 31.85 11.45
CA SER A 99 25.09 31.75 10.09
C SER A 99 26.62 31.58 10.09
N GLY A 100 27.21 31.14 11.20
CA GLY A 100 28.66 30.99 11.36
C GLY A 100 29.01 29.83 12.27
N LYS A 101 29.38 28.70 11.65
CA LYS A 101 29.92 27.47 12.27
C LYS A 101 28.93 26.66 13.11
N ASN A 102 28.58 25.49 12.59
CA ASN A 102 27.83 24.41 13.24
C ASN A 102 26.40 24.79 13.65
N SER A 103 25.56 25.09 12.66
CA SER A 103 24.10 25.06 12.80
C SER A 103 23.66 23.61 13.09
N SER A 104 23.78 23.17 14.33
CA SER A 104 23.00 22.04 14.84
C SER A 104 21.55 22.52 14.82
N ASN A 105 20.89 22.33 13.68
CA ASN A 105 19.51 22.69 13.47
C ASN A 105 18.69 22.14 14.64
N TYR A 106 17.89 23.01 15.27
CA TYR A 106 16.85 22.56 16.20
C TYR A 106 15.82 21.62 15.51
N GLN A 107 15.92 21.43 14.19
CA GLN A 107 15.17 20.47 13.37
C GLN A 107 15.45 18.98 13.73
N ASP A 108 16.52 18.63 14.46
CA ASP A 108 17.08 17.26 14.39
C ASP A 108 17.15 16.45 15.70
N ARG A 109 16.44 16.82 16.78
CA ARG A 109 16.31 15.88 17.93
C ARG A 109 15.21 14.87 17.71
N LEU A 110 15.39 14.05 16.67
CA LEU A 110 14.63 12.82 16.54
C LEU A 110 14.95 11.92 17.74
N PRO A 111 13.95 11.30 18.37
CA PRO A 111 14.21 10.38 19.46
C PRO A 111 15.05 9.21 18.94
N ASP A 112 16.01 8.75 19.74
CA ASP A 112 16.73 7.53 19.41
C ASP A 112 15.83 6.33 19.73
N ILE A 113 15.04 5.94 18.74
CA ILE A 113 14.14 4.80 18.80
C ILE A 113 14.41 3.86 17.65
N SER A 114 14.24 2.57 17.92
CA SER A 114 14.36 1.53 16.91
C SER A 114 13.33 1.74 15.80
N GLU A 115 13.72 1.39 14.58
CA GLU A 115 12.76 1.35 13.48
C GLU A 115 11.72 0.25 13.68
N PHE A 116 10.54 0.43 13.07
CA PHE A 116 9.56 -0.64 12.97
C PHE A 116 10.13 -1.87 12.25
N SER A 117 9.59 -3.04 12.57
CA SER A 117 9.92 -4.26 11.82
C SER A 117 9.51 -4.12 10.36
N LYS A 118 10.18 -4.88 9.47
CA LYS A 118 9.85 -4.90 8.04
C LYS A 118 8.36 -5.17 7.78
N ASN A 119 7.74 -6.07 8.56
CA ASN A 119 6.33 -6.41 8.41
C ASN A 119 5.41 -5.24 8.78
N GLU A 120 5.75 -4.49 9.83
CA GLU A 120 5.01 -3.29 10.22
C GLU A 120 5.12 -2.18 9.18
N LEU A 121 6.32 -1.95 8.63
CA LEU A 121 6.53 -0.97 7.56
C LEU A 121 5.69 -1.31 6.31
N LEU A 122 5.70 -2.58 5.89
CA LEU A 122 4.90 -3.04 4.75
C LEU A 122 3.40 -2.96 5.04
N ALA A 123 2.98 -3.23 6.28
CA ALA A 123 1.59 -3.06 6.68
C ALA A 123 1.15 -1.59 6.61
N MET A 124 1.99 -0.65 7.08
CA MET A 124 1.73 0.79 6.97
C MET A 124 1.66 1.26 5.52
N GLU A 125 2.60 0.83 4.68
CA GLU A 125 2.61 1.13 3.25
C GLU A 125 1.32 0.65 2.59
N LYS A 126 0.96 -0.62 2.80
CA LYS A 126 -0.27 -1.20 2.25
C LYS A 126 -1.53 -0.53 2.80
N GLU A 127 -1.55 -0.15 4.07
CA GLU A 127 -2.70 0.55 4.64
C GLU A 127 -2.95 1.89 3.93
N MET A 128 -1.89 2.59 3.55
CA MET A 128 -1.95 3.90 2.91
C MET A 128 -2.09 3.84 1.39
N LEU A 129 -1.50 2.85 0.73
CA LEU A 129 -1.46 2.77 -0.74
C LEU A 129 -2.48 1.76 -1.29
N GLY A 130 -2.96 0.84 -0.46
CA GLY A 130 -3.90 -0.21 -0.84
C GLY A 130 -3.28 -1.37 -1.61
N LEU A 131 -1.95 -1.40 -1.78
CA LEU A 131 -1.19 -2.44 -2.46
C LEU A 131 0.24 -2.49 -1.90
N TYR A 132 0.96 -3.58 -2.12
CA TYR A 132 2.37 -3.70 -1.73
C TYR A 132 3.27 -3.09 -2.82
N ILE A 133 4.03 -2.05 -2.49
CA ILE A 133 4.97 -1.43 -3.45
C ILE A 133 6.39 -1.89 -3.18
N SER A 134 6.85 -1.72 -1.94
CA SER A 134 8.25 -2.01 -1.59
C SER A 134 8.57 -3.50 -1.59
N TYR A 135 7.64 -4.33 -1.11
CA TYR A 135 7.82 -5.79 -1.08
C TYR A 135 6.48 -6.53 -1.11
N HIS A 136 6.27 -7.34 -2.15
CA HIS A 136 5.08 -8.17 -2.27
C HIS A 136 5.27 -9.54 -1.58
N PRO A 137 4.32 -10.03 -0.75
CA PRO A 137 4.44 -11.33 -0.06
C PRO A 137 4.68 -12.53 -0.97
N LEU A 138 4.23 -12.47 -2.23
CA LEU A 138 4.48 -13.52 -3.22
C LEU A 138 5.95 -13.64 -3.63
N ASN A 139 6.80 -12.64 -3.33
CA ASN A 139 8.23 -12.72 -3.62
C ASN A 139 8.89 -13.92 -2.92
N ASP A 140 8.44 -14.28 -1.71
CA ASP A 140 8.90 -15.47 -0.97
C ASP A 140 8.63 -16.78 -1.73
N TYR A 141 7.69 -16.77 -2.68
CA TYR A 141 7.21 -17.93 -3.41
C TYR A 141 7.60 -17.91 -4.89
N LYS A 142 8.30 -16.89 -5.39
CA LYS A 142 8.53 -16.63 -6.82
C LYS A 142 8.95 -17.86 -7.63
N GLU A 143 9.93 -18.62 -7.14
CA GLU A 143 10.40 -19.85 -7.81
C GLU A 143 9.39 -21.00 -7.80
N ARG A 144 8.56 -21.08 -6.76
CA ARG A 144 7.47 -22.08 -6.69
C ARG A 144 6.31 -21.69 -7.61
N LEU A 145 6.03 -20.39 -7.73
CA LEU A 145 4.93 -19.86 -8.56
C LEU A 145 5.15 -20.15 -10.05
N LYS A 146 6.38 -20.05 -10.55
CA LYS A 146 6.72 -20.39 -11.95
C LYS A 146 6.26 -21.79 -12.39
N LYS A 147 6.08 -22.73 -11.44
CA LYS A 147 5.67 -24.12 -11.72
C LYS A 147 4.16 -24.34 -11.66
N ILE A 148 3.38 -23.35 -11.25
CA ILE A 148 1.94 -23.50 -10.99
C ILE A 148 1.08 -22.42 -11.64
N VAL A 149 1.58 -21.19 -11.78
CA VAL A 149 0.87 -20.08 -12.38
C VAL A 149 0.87 -20.25 -13.89
N THR A 150 -0.27 -20.04 -14.54
CA THR A 150 -0.39 -20.11 -16.00
C THR A 150 -0.36 -18.75 -16.66
N SER A 151 -0.67 -17.68 -15.91
CA SER A 151 -0.72 -16.30 -16.40
C SER A 151 -0.59 -15.34 -15.22
N THR A 152 -0.06 -14.15 -15.48
CA THR A 152 -0.14 -12.99 -14.58
C THR A 152 -1.41 -12.19 -14.85
N SER A 153 -1.75 -11.25 -13.95
CA SER A 153 -2.92 -10.37 -14.04
C SER A 153 -2.90 -9.48 -15.29
N ILE A 154 -1.72 -9.03 -15.72
CA ILE A 154 -1.54 -8.21 -16.94
C ILE A 154 -1.72 -9.05 -18.21
N GLU A 155 -1.24 -10.29 -18.20
CA GLU A 155 -1.28 -11.17 -19.38
C GLU A 155 -2.70 -11.69 -19.69
N LEU A 156 -3.66 -11.61 -18.75
CA LEU A 156 -5.00 -12.18 -18.93
C LEU A 156 -5.75 -11.60 -20.14
N SER A 157 -5.47 -10.36 -20.52
CA SER A 157 -6.06 -9.70 -21.69
C SER A 157 -5.63 -10.34 -23.02
N ASN A 158 -4.52 -11.07 -23.03
CA ASN A 158 -4.00 -11.76 -24.22
C ASN A 158 -4.69 -13.11 -24.47
N PHE A 159 -5.49 -13.59 -23.53
CA PHE A 159 -6.19 -14.88 -23.64
C PHE A 159 -7.62 -14.67 -24.14
N SER A 160 -8.15 -15.69 -24.82
CA SER A 160 -9.55 -15.69 -25.27
C SER A 160 -10.52 -15.83 -24.10
N ASP A 161 -11.76 -15.37 -24.29
CA ASP A 161 -12.85 -15.59 -23.35
C ASP A 161 -12.97 -17.08 -22.98
N ARG A 162 -13.35 -17.37 -21.72
CA ARG A 162 -13.47 -18.72 -21.14
C ARG A 162 -12.18 -19.54 -21.04
N SER A 163 -11.02 -18.96 -21.35
CA SER A 163 -9.74 -19.64 -21.13
C SER A 163 -9.58 -20.02 -19.67
N ARG A 164 -9.08 -21.24 -19.41
CA ARG A 164 -8.79 -21.69 -18.05
C ARG A 164 -7.43 -21.16 -17.59
N VAL A 165 -7.41 -20.58 -16.39
CA VAL A 165 -6.21 -19.99 -15.80
C VAL A 165 -6.03 -20.44 -14.35
N VAL A 166 -4.77 -20.48 -13.92
CA VAL A 166 -4.37 -20.64 -12.53
C VAL A 166 -3.55 -19.41 -12.13
N LEU A 167 -4.09 -18.62 -11.21
CA LEU A 167 -3.42 -17.45 -10.64
C LEU A 167 -3.10 -17.68 -9.17
N VAL A 168 -2.06 -17.02 -8.70
CA VAL A 168 -1.75 -16.93 -7.28
C VAL A 168 -1.62 -15.46 -6.90
N GLY A 169 -2.30 -15.09 -5.82
CA GLY A 169 -2.38 -13.70 -5.41
C GLY A 169 -2.65 -13.54 -3.92
N VAL A 170 -2.46 -12.33 -3.44
CA VAL A 170 -2.91 -11.88 -2.12
C VAL A 170 -4.32 -11.31 -2.27
N ILE A 171 -5.24 -11.68 -1.39
CA ILE A 171 -6.56 -11.04 -1.34
C ILE A 171 -6.40 -9.63 -0.78
N ASN A 172 -6.54 -8.62 -1.64
CA ASN A 172 -6.43 -7.23 -1.23
C ASN A 172 -7.72 -6.73 -0.57
N ASN A 173 -8.87 -7.06 -1.16
CA ASN A 173 -10.20 -6.76 -0.61
C ASN A 173 -11.25 -7.70 -1.18
N PHE A 174 -12.42 -7.79 -0.55
CA PHE A 174 -13.56 -8.53 -1.09
C PHE A 174 -14.90 -7.90 -0.67
N LYS A 175 -15.90 -8.05 -1.52
CA LYS A 175 -17.29 -7.62 -1.26
C LYS A 175 -18.23 -8.81 -1.37
N ARG A 176 -18.95 -9.09 -0.28
CA ARG A 176 -20.01 -10.10 -0.27
C ARG A 176 -21.30 -9.50 -0.81
N LYS A 177 -22.01 -10.24 -1.65
CA LYS A 177 -23.29 -9.83 -2.23
C LYS A 177 -24.27 -10.98 -2.18
N SER A 178 -25.53 -10.69 -1.82
CA SER A 178 -26.60 -11.68 -1.97
C SER A 178 -27.09 -11.70 -3.41
N THR A 179 -27.28 -12.89 -3.95
CA THR A 179 -27.93 -13.11 -5.25
C THR A 179 -29.43 -12.87 -5.14
N LYS A 180 -30.14 -12.82 -6.29
CA LYS A 180 -31.60 -12.71 -6.31
C LYS A 180 -32.30 -13.82 -5.51
N ASN A 181 -31.67 -14.98 -5.36
CA ASN A 181 -32.19 -16.14 -4.67
C ASN A 181 -31.71 -16.21 -3.20
N GLY A 182 -31.13 -15.14 -2.65
CA GLY A 182 -30.69 -15.07 -1.25
C GLY A 182 -29.31 -15.68 -0.95
N ASN A 183 -28.75 -16.48 -1.87
CA ASN A 183 -27.43 -17.10 -1.68
C ASN A 183 -26.30 -16.08 -1.79
N LEU A 184 -25.24 -16.24 -1.00
CA LEU A 184 -24.09 -15.33 -0.99
C LEU A 184 -23.09 -15.63 -2.11
N MET A 185 -22.58 -14.58 -2.74
CA MET A 185 -21.44 -14.59 -3.64
C MET A 185 -20.41 -13.54 -3.19
N ALA A 186 -19.23 -13.54 -3.78
CA ALA A 186 -18.23 -12.50 -3.51
C ALA A 186 -17.50 -12.03 -4.78
N PHE A 187 -17.14 -10.75 -4.76
CA PHE A 187 -16.18 -10.13 -5.68
C PHE A 187 -14.90 -9.92 -4.89
N ILE A 188 -13.80 -10.53 -5.32
CA ILE A 188 -12.51 -10.48 -4.65
C ILE A 188 -11.56 -9.69 -5.55
N THR A 189 -10.89 -8.69 -5.00
CA THR A 189 -9.76 -8.04 -5.65
C THR A 189 -8.51 -8.80 -5.26
N LEU A 190 -7.93 -9.52 -6.21
CA LEU A 190 -6.71 -10.29 -6.04
C LEU A 190 -5.53 -9.50 -6.60
N GLU A 191 -4.45 -9.41 -5.82
CA GLU A 191 -3.19 -8.76 -6.20
C GLU A 191 -2.13 -9.83 -6.45
N ASP A 192 -1.49 -9.80 -7.63
CA ASP A 192 -0.31 -10.61 -7.94
C ASP A 192 0.95 -9.74 -8.05
N LEU A 193 2.05 -10.30 -8.55
CA LEU A 193 3.31 -9.55 -8.67
C LEU A 193 3.29 -8.43 -9.71
N GLU A 194 2.32 -8.45 -10.63
CA GLU A 194 2.27 -7.54 -11.78
C GLU A 194 1.11 -6.54 -11.68
N GLY A 195 0.06 -6.86 -10.92
CA GLY A 195 -1.11 -6.00 -10.81
C GLY A 195 -2.27 -6.64 -10.05
N THR A 196 -3.49 -6.23 -10.40
CA THR A 196 -4.71 -6.67 -9.73
C THR A 196 -5.75 -7.18 -10.71
N VAL A 197 -6.52 -8.19 -10.31
CA VAL A 197 -7.64 -8.75 -11.09
C VAL A 197 -8.86 -8.98 -10.19
N GLU A 198 -10.06 -8.78 -10.75
CA GLU A 198 -11.31 -9.12 -10.07
C GLU A 198 -11.65 -10.60 -10.26
N ILE A 199 -11.86 -11.29 -9.15
CA ILE A 199 -12.31 -12.68 -9.09
C ILE A 199 -13.77 -12.71 -8.64
N VAL A 200 -14.61 -13.44 -9.36
CA VAL A 200 -16.02 -13.64 -9.03
C VAL A 200 -16.20 -15.05 -8.48
N THR A 201 -16.73 -15.17 -7.26
CA THR A 201 -17.07 -16.46 -6.65
C THR A 201 -18.59 -16.61 -6.56
N PHE A 202 -19.18 -17.41 -7.44
CA PHE A 202 -20.60 -17.78 -7.34
C PHE A 202 -20.89 -18.62 -6.08
N PRO A 203 -22.15 -18.70 -5.63
CA PRO A 203 -22.47 -19.24 -4.31
C PRO A 203 -21.91 -20.64 -4.00
N LYS A 204 -21.96 -21.56 -4.98
CA LYS A 204 -21.43 -22.92 -4.82
C LYS A 204 -19.93 -22.94 -4.51
N VAL A 205 -19.17 -22.01 -5.10
CA VAL A 205 -17.72 -21.90 -4.88
C VAL A 205 -17.46 -21.11 -3.60
N TYR A 206 -18.17 -20.00 -3.42
CA TYR A 206 -18.07 -19.15 -2.23
C TYR A 206 -18.28 -19.94 -0.94
N GLU A 207 -19.33 -20.75 -0.83
CA GLU A 207 -19.60 -21.55 0.38
C GLU A 207 -18.45 -22.50 0.74
N LYS A 208 -17.71 -23.01 -0.26
CA LYS A 208 -16.57 -23.91 -0.04
C LYS A 208 -15.30 -23.20 0.41
N CYS A 209 -15.15 -21.92 0.10
CA CYS A 209 -13.94 -21.15 0.38
C CYS A 209 -14.15 -19.93 1.28
N LYS A 210 -15.35 -19.69 1.78
CA LYS A 210 -15.69 -18.51 2.60
C LYS A 210 -14.76 -18.28 3.80
N GLU A 211 -14.20 -19.34 4.38
CA GLU A 211 -13.29 -19.25 5.52
C GLU A 211 -11.89 -18.76 5.17
N ILE A 212 -11.48 -18.92 3.90
CA ILE A 212 -10.17 -18.49 3.39
C ILE A 212 -10.24 -17.18 2.61
N ILE A 213 -11.45 -16.67 2.32
CA ILE A 213 -11.63 -15.33 1.77
C ILE A 213 -11.49 -14.32 2.91
N LYS A 214 -10.24 -13.94 3.19
CA LYS A 214 -9.86 -12.93 4.17
C LYS A 214 -8.83 -11.99 3.54
N LYS A 215 -8.78 -10.76 4.03
CA LYS A 215 -7.76 -9.81 3.61
C LYS A 215 -6.38 -10.36 3.95
N ASP A 216 -5.41 -10.12 3.07
CA ASP A 216 -3.99 -10.49 3.20
C ASP A 216 -3.69 -12.00 3.10
N GLU A 217 -4.70 -12.85 2.84
CA GLU A 217 -4.50 -14.27 2.57
C GLU A 217 -3.90 -14.52 1.19
N ILE A 218 -2.89 -15.40 1.12
CA ILE A 218 -2.27 -15.85 -0.13
C ILE A 218 -3.01 -17.08 -0.64
N VAL A 219 -3.68 -16.91 -1.79
CA VAL A 219 -4.55 -17.93 -2.36
C VAL A 219 -4.17 -18.27 -3.80
N THR A 220 -4.44 -19.52 -4.17
CA THR A 220 -4.45 -20.00 -5.55
C THR A 220 -5.88 -20.00 -6.07
N ILE A 221 -6.09 -19.36 -7.22
CA ILE A 221 -7.36 -19.31 -7.94
C ILE A 221 -7.23 -20.19 -9.18
N GLU A 222 -8.12 -21.17 -9.31
CA GLU A 222 -8.35 -21.90 -10.55
C GLU A 222 -9.71 -21.45 -11.10
N GLY A 223 -9.77 -21.00 -12.35
CA GLY A 223 -11.00 -20.46 -12.90
C GLY A 223 -10.96 -20.24 -14.41
N GLN A 224 -12.03 -19.65 -14.92
CA GLN A 224 -12.18 -19.27 -16.32
C GLN A 224 -12.21 -17.76 -16.47
N LEU A 225 -11.61 -17.25 -17.54
CA LEU A 225 -11.73 -15.85 -17.90
C LEU A 225 -13.16 -15.53 -18.32
N ASP A 226 -13.61 -14.34 -17.91
CA ASP A 226 -14.82 -13.68 -18.36
C ASP A 226 -14.38 -12.33 -18.91
N VAL A 227 -14.31 -12.24 -20.24
CA VAL A 227 -13.83 -11.05 -20.96
C VAL A 227 -15.04 -10.30 -21.50
N ALA A 228 -15.41 -9.20 -20.84
CA ALA A 228 -16.56 -8.39 -21.21
C ALA A 228 -16.18 -6.90 -21.25
N GLU A 229 -16.53 -6.21 -22.35
CA GLU A 229 -16.43 -4.74 -22.48
C GLU A 229 -15.08 -4.15 -22.02
N GLY A 230 -13.96 -4.80 -22.39
CA GLY A 230 -12.61 -4.34 -22.06
C GLY A 230 -12.18 -4.57 -20.59
N LYS A 231 -12.97 -5.31 -19.80
CA LYS A 231 -12.58 -5.77 -18.46
C LYS A 231 -12.44 -7.28 -18.45
N THR A 232 -11.28 -7.76 -18.00
CA THR A 232 -11.03 -9.18 -17.79
C THR A 232 -11.24 -9.53 -16.33
N LYS A 233 -12.11 -10.51 -16.07
CA LYS A 233 -12.37 -11.06 -14.75
C LYS A 233 -12.11 -12.55 -14.76
N ILE A 234 -11.97 -13.14 -13.57
CA ILE A 234 -11.89 -14.59 -13.42
C ILE A 234 -13.13 -15.08 -12.68
N ILE A 235 -13.90 -15.96 -13.29
CA ILE A 235 -14.91 -16.74 -12.60
C ILE A 235 -14.21 -17.91 -11.92
N ALA A 236 -14.11 -17.85 -10.59
CA ALA A 236 -13.43 -18.88 -9.82
C ALA A 236 -14.22 -20.20 -9.83
N GLU A 237 -13.54 -21.28 -10.19
CA GLU A 237 -14.04 -22.65 -10.04
C GLU A 237 -13.57 -23.25 -8.71
N LYS A 238 -12.36 -22.87 -8.26
CA LYS A 238 -11.76 -23.32 -7.01
C LYS A 238 -10.79 -22.28 -6.45
N ILE A 239 -10.86 -22.10 -5.13
CA ILE A 239 -9.94 -21.25 -4.36
C ILE A 239 -9.32 -22.12 -3.26
N SER A 240 -8.00 -22.02 -3.11
CA SER A 240 -7.24 -22.79 -2.13
C SER A 240 -6.19 -21.89 -1.47
N LEU A 241 -5.84 -22.13 -0.21
CA LEU A 241 -4.60 -21.58 0.36
C LEU A 241 -3.40 -22.08 -0.45
N LEU A 242 -2.44 -21.20 -0.74
CA LEU A 242 -1.26 -21.53 -1.56
C LEU A 242 -0.51 -22.75 -0.99
N GLU A 243 -0.27 -22.77 0.32
CA GLU A 243 0.43 -23.87 0.99
C GLU A 243 -0.30 -25.21 0.84
N LYS A 244 -1.63 -25.20 0.95
CA LYS A 244 -2.45 -26.42 0.77
C LYS A 244 -2.41 -26.88 -0.70
N TYR A 245 -2.46 -25.94 -1.64
CA TYR A 245 -2.36 -26.23 -3.07
C TYR A 245 -1.01 -26.86 -3.43
N LEU A 246 0.09 -26.28 -2.95
CA LEU A 246 1.45 -26.77 -3.17
C LEU A 246 1.66 -28.18 -2.59
N LYS A 247 1.12 -28.47 -1.39
CA LYS A 247 1.17 -29.81 -0.80
C LYS A 247 0.45 -30.83 -1.68
N ASN A 248 -0.77 -30.53 -2.12
CA ASN A 248 -1.56 -31.45 -2.95
C ASN A 248 -0.88 -31.77 -4.29
N LYS A 249 -0.23 -30.80 -4.94
CA LYS A 249 0.49 -31.01 -6.21
C LYS A 249 1.74 -31.89 -6.05
N LYS A 250 2.40 -31.83 -4.87
CA LYS A 250 3.52 -32.73 -4.53
C LYS A 250 3.06 -34.17 -4.31
N LEU A 251 1.87 -34.38 -3.72
CA LEU A 251 1.34 -35.74 -3.55
C LEU A 251 0.97 -36.37 -4.90
N THR A 252 0.30 -35.62 -5.79
CA THR A 252 -0.12 -36.16 -7.09
C THR A 252 1.04 -36.46 -8.05
N SER A 253 2.16 -35.75 -7.95
CA SER A 253 3.38 -36.05 -8.72
C SER A 253 4.07 -37.33 -8.25
N LYS A 254 4.19 -37.54 -6.92
CA LYS A 254 4.77 -38.78 -6.35
C LYS A 254 3.97 -40.04 -6.67
N THR A 255 2.64 -39.94 -6.75
CA THR A 255 1.80 -41.10 -7.10
C THR A 255 1.95 -41.51 -8.57
N LYS A 256 2.20 -40.53 -9.47
CA LYS A 256 2.44 -40.81 -10.90
C LYS A 256 3.82 -41.40 -11.18
N GLU A 257 4.83 -41.10 -10.36
CA GLU A 257 6.16 -41.71 -10.46
C GLU A 257 6.21 -43.15 -9.94
N LYS A 258 5.36 -43.51 -8.98
CA LYS A 258 5.27 -44.89 -8.46
C LYS A 258 4.43 -45.85 -9.31
N SER A 259 3.71 -45.33 -10.30
CA SER A 259 2.86 -46.11 -11.21
C SER A 259 3.49 -46.30 -12.60
N ARG A 260 4.78 -46.02 -12.75
CA ARG A 260 5.62 -46.30 -13.92
C ARG A 260 6.76 -47.21 -13.50
#